data_AF-A0A2E4ZXV1-F1
#
_entry.id   AF-A0A2E4ZXV1-F1
#
_cell.length_a   1.000
_cell.length_b   1.000
_cell.length_c   1.000
_cell.angle_alpha   90.00
_cell.angle_beta   90.00
_cell.angle_gamma   90.00
#
_symmetry.space_group_name_H-M   'P 1'
#
loop_
_entity.id
_entity.type
_entity.pdbx_description
1 polymer ?
#
loop_
_entity_poly.entity_id
_entity_poly.type
_entity_poly.pdbx_seq_one_letter_code
_entity_poly.pdbx_strand_id
1 'polypeptide(L)'
;MRKLIAAMFVALLMAGCGGSHEEQTTAKIRLAKENGATVLELHGKQISDLTPLAELVDLKKLGLGHNQITDLKPLANLIQLNTLWLPDNQINDLTPLTKLTKLKMLYLNGNPIPDDQQRMLIKALPNCRIQF
;
A
#
# COMPACT_ATOMS: atom_id res chain seq x y z
N MET A 1 18.09 21.67 3.64
CA MET A 1 17.77 22.39 4.89
C MET A 1 16.27 22.50 5.17
N ARG A 2 15.42 23.01 4.25
CA ARG A 2 13.95 23.09 4.48
C ARG A 2 13.25 21.73 4.73
N LYS A 3 13.69 20.65 4.06
CA LYS A 3 13.15 19.28 4.28
C LYS A 3 13.50 18.68 5.65
N LEU A 4 14.66 19.04 6.23
CA LEU A 4 15.07 18.56 7.56
C LEU A 4 14.27 19.22 8.68
N ILE A 5 13.94 20.51 8.52
CA ILE A 5 13.24 21.30 9.55
C ILE A 5 11.78 20.83 9.69
N ALA A 6 11.11 20.48 8.58
CA ALA A 6 9.76 19.92 8.62
C ALA A 6 9.73 18.54 9.29
N ALA A 7 10.67 17.65 8.94
CA ALA A 7 10.79 16.32 9.55
C ALA A 7 11.11 16.39 11.06
N MET A 8 11.95 17.34 11.48
CA MET A 8 12.25 17.56 12.90
C MET A 8 11.05 18.11 13.68
N PHE A 9 10.23 19.00 13.09
CA PHE A 9 9.02 19.52 13.76
C PHE A 9 7.96 18.44 13.95
N VAL A 10 7.80 17.56 12.97
CA VAL A 10 6.87 16.41 13.07
C VAL A 10 7.38 15.40 14.10
N ALA A 11 8.68 15.08 14.11
CA ALA A 11 9.25 14.17 15.10
C ALA A 11 9.14 14.70 16.54
N LEU A 12 9.24 16.01 16.76
CA LEU A 12 9.14 16.64 18.08
C LEU A 12 7.70 16.65 18.63
N LEU A 13 6.67 16.72 17.75
CA LEU A 13 5.25 16.57 18.13
C LEU A 13 4.90 15.13 18.53
N MET A 14 5.49 14.12 17.86
CA MET A 14 5.20 12.70 18.12
C MET A 14 5.93 12.13 19.35
N ALA A 15 6.92 12.85 19.90
CA ALA A 15 7.67 12.43 21.09
C ALA A 15 6.90 12.66 22.41
N GLY A 16 5.75 13.35 22.39
CA GLY A 16 5.04 13.77 23.61
C GLY A 16 3.53 13.51 23.66
N CYS A 17 2.89 13.03 22.59
CA CYS A 17 1.47 12.67 22.61
C CYS A 17 1.27 11.32 21.91
N GLY A 18 0.62 10.39 22.61
CA GLY A 18 0.10 9.16 22.02
C GLY A 18 -0.99 9.48 21.00
N GLY A 19 -0.60 9.92 19.81
CA GLY A 19 -1.51 10.15 18.70
C GLY A 19 -2.27 8.87 18.36
N SER A 20 -3.51 9.01 17.88
CA SER A 20 -4.33 7.87 17.48
C SER A 20 -3.61 7.02 16.41
N HIS A 21 -4.01 5.76 16.24
CA HIS A 21 -3.43 4.89 15.21
C HIS A 21 -3.55 5.49 13.80
N GLU A 22 -4.60 6.28 13.56
CA GLU A 22 -4.84 7.03 12.33
C GLU A 22 -3.85 8.19 12.14
N GLU A 23 -3.58 8.97 13.19
CA GLU A 23 -2.65 10.10 13.13
C GLU A 23 -1.21 9.64 12.85
N GLN A 24 -0.80 8.52 13.47
CA GLN A 24 0.49 7.89 13.20
C GLN A 24 0.60 7.36 11.77
N THR A 25 -0.49 6.83 11.22
CA THR A 25 -0.56 6.31 9.84
C THR A 25 -0.43 7.44 8.83
N THR A 26 -1.19 8.53 9.02
CA THR A 26 -1.14 9.73 8.19
C THR A 26 0.25 10.37 8.21
N ALA A 27 0.86 10.48 9.39
CA ALA A 27 2.22 11.02 9.53
C ALA A 27 3.26 10.17 8.77
N LYS A 28 3.15 8.84 8.84
CA LYS A 28 4.06 7.92 8.13
C LYS A 28 3.93 8.04 6.61
N ILE A 29 2.70 8.15 6.08
CA ILE A 29 2.46 8.35 4.65
C ILE A 29 3.03 9.70 4.18
N ARG A 30 2.81 10.78 4.94
CA ARG A 30 3.38 12.09 4.64
C ARG A 30 4.91 12.05 4.58
N LEU A 31 5.56 11.46 5.59
CA LEU A 31 7.01 11.33 5.62
C LEU A 31 7.54 10.47 4.47
N ALA A 32 6.83 9.41 4.09
CA ALA A 32 7.16 8.59 2.93
C ALA A 32 7.14 9.40 1.64
N LYS A 33 6.14 10.28 1.47
CA LYS A 33 6.03 11.20 0.33
C LYS A 33 7.18 12.21 0.28
N GLU A 34 7.47 12.87 1.41
CA GLU A 34 8.50 13.92 1.48
C GLU A 34 9.92 13.40 1.19
N ASN A 35 10.18 12.15 1.56
CA ASN A 35 11.48 11.50 1.43
C ASN A 35 11.62 10.63 0.17
N GLY A 36 10.58 10.52 -0.67
CA GLY A 36 10.62 9.66 -1.86
C GLY A 36 10.84 8.19 -1.50
N ALA A 37 10.08 7.70 -0.51
CA ALA A 37 10.21 6.33 -0.03
C ALA A 37 9.96 5.32 -1.16
N THR A 38 10.77 4.25 -1.17
CA THR A 38 10.58 3.10 -2.07
C THR A 38 9.97 1.89 -1.36
N VAL A 39 9.86 1.94 -0.03
CA VAL A 39 9.31 0.90 0.82
C VAL A 39 8.40 1.55 1.85
N LEU A 40 7.18 1.03 2.01
CA LEU A 40 6.22 1.51 3.00
C LEU A 40 5.44 0.33 3.59
N GLU A 41 5.48 0.22 4.91
CA GLU A 41 4.83 -0.86 5.67
C GLU A 41 3.72 -0.30 6.55
N LEU A 42 2.47 -0.69 6.31
CA LEU A 42 1.25 -0.16 6.93
C LEU A 42 0.31 -1.30 7.38
N HIS A 43 0.88 -2.40 7.88
CA HIS A 43 0.12 -3.53 8.40
C HIS A 43 -0.65 -3.18 9.68
N GLY A 44 -1.88 -3.70 9.82
CA GLY A 44 -2.62 -3.62 11.09
C GLY A 44 -3.04 -2.20 11.47
N LYS A 45 -3.34 -1.34 10.49
CA LYS A 45 -3.62 0.09 10.71
C LYS A 45 -5.08 0.49 10.52
N GLN A 46 -5.97 -0.50 10.37
CA GLN A 46 -7.41 -0.27 10.14
C GLN A 46 -7.66 0.62 8.90
N ILE A 47 -6.77 0.55 7.92
CA ILE A 47 -6.86 1.36 6.70
C ILE A 47 -7.97 0.81 5.80
N SER A 48 -8.87 1.68 5.36
CA SER A 48 -9.86 1.38 4.32
C SER A 48 -9.67 2.26 3.07
N ASP A 49 -9.19 3.50 3.26
CA ASP A 49 -8.90 4.45 2.18
C ASP A 49 -7.41 4.44 1.80
N LEU A 50 -7.14 4.12 0.54
CA LEU A 50 -5.80 4.12 -0.04
C LEU A 50 -5.47 5.40 -0.83
N THR A 51 -6.41 6.35 -0.93
CA THR A 51 -6.23 7.60 -1.68
C THR A 51 -4.92 8.33 -1.34
N PRO A 52 -4.49 8.44 -0.06
CA PRO A 52 -3.22 9.09 0.28
C PRO A 52 -1.97 8.44 -0.32
N LEU A 53 -2.06 7.18 -0.77
CA LEU A 53 -0.94 6.43 -1.35
C LEU A 53 -0.77 6.66 -2.86
N ALA A 54 -1.78 7.23 -3.55
CA ALA A 54 -1.84 7.28 -5.02
C ALA A 54 -0.67 8.04 -5.67
N GLU A 55 -0.05 8.96 -4.93
CA GLU A 55 1.05 9.79 -5.42
C GLU A 55 2.44 9.24 -5.07
N LEU A 56 2.53 8.14 -4.34
CA LEU A 56 3.80 7.50 -3.95
C LEU A 56 4.36 6.63 -5.10
N VAL A 57 4.42 7.18 -6.31
CA VAL A 57 4.69 6.46 -7.57
C VAL A 57 6.05 5.76 -7.64
N ASP A 58 6.98 6.15 -6.77
CA ASP A 58 8.31 5.54 -6.65
C ASP A 58 8.35 4.29 -5.76
N LEU A 59 7.22 3.92 -5.12
CA LEU A 59 7.14 2.73 -4.28
C LEU A 59 7.47 1.46 -5.07
N LYS A 60 8.35 0.66 -4.48
CA LYS A 60 8.79 -0.65 -4.96
C LYS A 60 8.22 -1.77 -4.10
N LYS A 61 7.99 -1.51 -2.81
CA LYS A 61 7.42 -2.47 -1.85
C LYS A 61 6.36 -1.78 -0.99
N LEU A 62 5.20 -2.42 -0.85
CA LEU A 62 4.09 -1.88 -0.08
C LEU A 62 3.42 -3.00 0.74
N GLY A 63 3.40 -2.83 2.06
CA GLY A 63 2.72 -3.73 2.98
C GLY A 63 1.43 -3.12 3.52
N LEU A 64 0.32 -3.80 3.29
CA LEU A 64 -1.04 -3.37 3.61
C LEU A 64 -1.90 -4.50 4.20
N GLY A 65 -1.28 -5.59 4.65
CA GLY A 65 -2.00 -6.71 5.24
C GLY A 65 -2.66 -6.39 6.60
N HIS A 66 -3.68 -7.16 6.96
CA HIS A 66 -4.48 -6.96 8.19
C HIS A 66 -5.10 -5.56 8.27
N ASN A 67 -5.81 -5.14 7.22
CA ASN A 67 -6.50 -3.85 7.14
C ASN A 67 -7.97 -4.06 6.76
N GLN A 68 -8.66 -2.99 6.36
CA GLN A 68 -10.08 -3.00 5.99
C GLN A 68 -10.29 -2.56 4.52
N ILE A 69 -9.37 -2.97 3.65
CA ILE A 69 -9.30 -2.49 2.26
C ILE A 69 -10.32 -3.23 1.41
N THR A 70 -11.07 -2.47 0.61
CA THR A 70 -12.01 -2.97 -0.40
C THR A 70 -11.69 -2.44 -1.80
N ASP A 71 -11.22 -1.19 -1.92
CA ASP A 71 -10.91 -0.53 -3.20
C ASP A 71 -9.39 -0.41 -3.43
N LEU A 72 -8.91 -0.99 -4.53
CA LEU A 72 -7.52 -0.95 -4.95
C LEU A 72 -7.22 0.10 -6.02
N LYS A 73 -8.21 0.87 -6.50
CA LYS A 73 -8.02 1.90 -7.54
C LYS A 73 -6.88 2.88 -7.24
N PRO A 74 -6.69 3.38 -6.00
CA PRO A 74 -5.58 4.28 -5.71
C PRO A 74 -4.19 3.70 -5.98
N LEU A 75 -4.05 2.36 -6.02
CA LEU A 75 -2.77 1.71 -6.30
C LEU A 75 -2.45 1.59 -7.79
N ALA A 76 -3.40 1.86 -8.69
CA ALA A 76 -3.27 1.56 -10.12
C ALA A 76 -2.11 2.29 -10.83
N ASN A 77 -1.63 3.41 -10.26
CA ASN A 77 -0.53 4.21 -10.80
C ASN A 77 0.83 3.89 -10.17
N LEU A 78 0.90 2.99 -9.17
CA LEU A 78 2.14 2.59 -8.50
C LEU A 78 2.93 1.57 -9.32
N ILE A 79 3.17 1.88 -10.60
CA ILE A 79 3.70 0.97 -11.63
C ILE A 79 5.12 0.45 -11.34
N GLN A 80 5.80 1.03 -10.35
CA GLN A 80 7.14 0.62 -9.91
C GLN A 80 7.12 -0.50 -8.85
N LEU A 81 5.94 -0.87 -8.34
CA LEU A 81 5.79 -1.93 -7.36
C LEU A 81 6.32 -3.25 -7.91
N ASN A 82 7.19 -3.89 -7.12
CA ASN A 82 7.64 -5.27 -7.36
C ASN A 82 7.14 -6.24 -6.28
N THR A 83 6.77 -5.73 -5.10
CA THR A 83 6.22 -6.55 -4.01
C THR A 83 5.03 -5.83 -3.38
N LEU A 84 3.92 -6.54 -3.24
CA LEU A 84 2.70 -6.02 -2.62
C LEU A 84 2.11 -7.07 -1.67
N TRP A 85 1.95 -6.70 -0.41
CA TRP A 85 1.28 -7.54 0.60
C TRP A 85 -0.08 -6.97 0.94
N LEU A 86 -1.14 -7.71 0.65
CA LEU A 86 -2.53 -7.38 0.95
C LEU A 86 -3.27 -8.48 1.74
N PRO A 87 -2.62 -9.40 2.49
CA PRO A 87 -3.35 -10.48 3.14
C PRO A 87 -4.34 -9.95 4.18
N ASP A 88 -5.42 -10.68 4.43
CA ASP A 88 -6.43 -10.35 5.43
C ASP A 88 -7.01 -8.93 5.26
N ASN A 89 -7.71 -8.74 4.15
CA ASN A 89 -8.49 -7.55 3.81
C ASN A 89 -9.89 -7.99 3.29
N GLN A 90 -10.66 -7.11 2.64
CA GLN A 90 -11.98 -7.43 2.06
C GLN A 90 -12.02 -7.15 0.55
N ILE A 91 -10.92 -7.46 -0.14
CA ILE A 91 -10.75 -7.21 -1.57
C ILE A 91 -11.47 -8.29 -2.38
N ASN A 92 -12.23 -7.87 -3.39
CA ASN A 92 -12.86 -8.75 -4.36
C ASN A 92 -12.66 -8.33 -5.83
N ASP A 93 -12.25 -7.09 -6.09
CA ASP A 93 -11.92 -6.59 -7.44
C ASP A 93 -10.41 -6.35 -7.56
N LEU A 94 -9.78 -7.11 -8.46
CA LEU A 94 -8.34 -7.07 -8.73
C LEU A 94 -8.01 -6.31 -10.01
N THR A 95 -9.02 -5.79 -10.73
CA THR A 95 -8.84 -5.05 -11.98
C THR A 95 -7.79 -3.93 -11.87
N PRO A 96 -7.72 -3.14 -10.77
CA PRO A 96 -6.71 -2.09 -10.61
C PRO A 96 -5.26 -2.59 -10.64
N LEU A 97 -5.00 -3.86 -10.27
CA LEU A 97 -3.65 -4.42 -10.19
C LEU A 97 -3.11 -4.88 -11.56
N THR A 98 -3.96 -5.02 -12.58
CA THR A 98 -3.58 -5.54 -13.90
C THR A 98 -2.52 -4.69 -14.62
N LYS A 99 -2.40 -3.40 -14.27
CA LYS A 99 -1.39 -2.48 -14.84
C LYS A 99 -0.03 -2.56 -14.14
N LEU A 100 0.06 -3.22 -12.98
CA LEU A 100 1.28 -3.30 -12.17
C LEU A 100 2.22 -4.41 -12.69
N THR A 101 2.59 -4.30 -13.96
CA THR A 101 3.34 -5.33 -14.72
C THR A 101 4.75 -5.61 -14.18
N LYS A 102 5.27 -4.77 -13.27
CA LYS A 102 6.54 -4.99 -12.58
C LYS A 102 6.43 -5.82 -11.30
N LEU A 103 5.22 -6.19 -10.87
CA LEU A 103 5.01 -7.05 -9.71
C LEU A 103 5.68 -8.40 -9.92
N LYS A 104 6.51 -8.78 -8.94
CA LYS A 104 7.17 -10.09 -8.86
C LYS A 104 6.53 -10.96 -7.79
N MET A 105 6.02 -10.35 -6.72
CA MET A 105 5.39 -11.02 -5.60
C MET A 105 4.13 -10.26 -5.19
N LEU A 106 3.01 -10.96 -5.10
CA LEU A 106 1.72 -10.45 -4.69
C LEU A 106 1.06 -11.44 -3.73
N TYR A 107 0.74 -10.96 -2.53
CA TYR A 107 0.10 -11.77 -1.49
C TYR A 107 -1.31 -11.23 -1.23
N LEU A 108 -2.31 -12.07 -1.46
CA LEU A 108 -3.75 -11.77 -1.37
C LEU A 108 -4.50 -12.73 -0.42
N ASN A 109 -3.80 -13.69 0.21
CA ASN A 109 -4.37 -14.66 1.16
C ASN A 109 -5.36 -14.01 2.14
N GLY A 110 -6.52 -14.63 2.36
CA GLY A 110 -7.51 -14.11 3.32
C GLY A 110 -8.33 -12.92 2.79
N ASN A 111 -8.48 -12.81 1.46
CA ASN A 111 -9.44 -11.91 0.82
C ASN A 111 -10.57 -12.70 0.12
N PRO A 112 -11.80 -12.17 0.06
CA PRO A 112 -12.94 -12.82 -0.60
C PRO A 112 -12.88 -12.67 -2.14
N ILE A 113 -11.81 -13.18 -2.78
CA ILE A 113 -11.55 -12.99 -4.21
C ILE A 113 -12.23 -14.10 -5.04
N PRO A 114 -13.16 -13.75 -5.93
CA PRO A 114 -13.81 -14.72 -6.82
C PRO A 114 -12.84 -15.33 -7.86
N ASP A 115 -13.11 -16.57 -8.28
CA ASP A 115 -12.25 -17.33 -9.22
C ASP A 115 -11.97 -16.61 -10.55
N ASP A 116 -12.94 -15.85 -11.08
CA ASP A 116 -12.79 -15.12 -12.33
C ASP A 116 -11.78 -13.97 -12.19
N GLN A 117 -11.76 -13.29 -11.05
CA GLN A 117 -10.76 -12.28 -10.69
C GLN A 117 -9.37 -12.90 -10.55
N GLN A 118 -9.26 -14.07 -9.93
CA GLN A 118 -7.99 -14.80 -9.84
C GLN A 118 -7.45 -15.14 -11.24
N ARG A 119 -8.29 -15.73 -12.09
CA ARG A 119 -7.92 -16.11 -13.47
C ARG A 119 -7.54 -14.91 -14.32
N MET A 120 -8.29 -13.81 -14.21
CA MET A 120 -7.98 -12.55 -14.89
C MET A 120 -6.60 -12.04 -14.49
N LEU A 121 -6.31 -11.99 -13.19
CA LEU A 121 -5.06 -11.44 -12.70
C LEU A 121 -3.85 -12.32 -13.05
N ILE A 122 -3.99 -13.65 -12.96
CA ILE A 122 -2.94 -14.59 -13.41
C ILE A 122 -2.59 -14.37 -14.88
N LYS A 123 -3.60 -14.15 -15.74
CA LYS A 123 -3.39 -13.85 -17.16
C LYS A 123 -2.73 -12.49 -17.37
N ALA A 124 -3.11 -11.48 -16.60
CA ALA A 124 -2.57 -10.12 -16.72
C ALA A 124 -1.11 -10.01 -16.22
N LEU A 125 -0.74 -10.81 -15.21
CA LEU A 125 0.56 -10.77 -14.54
C LEU A 125 1.27 -12.14 -14.61
N PRO A 126 1.58 -12.67 -15.80
CA PRO A 126 2.05 -14.05 -15.98
C PRO A 126 3.41 -14.35 -15.34
N ASN A 127 4.19 -13.31 -15.01
CA ASN A 127 5.51 -13.43 -14.37
C ASN A 127 5.47 -13.12 -12.86
N CYS A 128 4.29 -12.81 -12.31
CA CYS A 128 4.13 -12.50 -10.90
C CYS A 128 3.84 -13.80 -10.12
N ARG A 129 4.52 -13.98 -8.98
CA ARG A 129 4.13 -15.01 -8.01
C ARG A 129 2.98 -14.47 -7.19
N ILE A 130 1.79 -15.02 -7.40
CA ILE A 130 0.55 -14.61 -6.73
C ILE A 130 0.14 -15.69 -5.72
N GLN A 131 -0.21 -15.28 -4.50
CA GLN A 131 -0.79 -16.15 -3.47
C GLN A 131 -2.18 -15.63 -3.13
N PHE A 132 -3.22 -16.46 -3.26
CA PHE A 132 -4.63 -16.11 -3.06
C PHE A 132 -5.16 -16.64 -1.74
#